data_AF-A0A0S8FNR7-F1
#
_entry.id   AF-A0A0S8FNR7-F1
#
_cell.length_a   1.000
_cell.length_b   1.000
_cell.length_c   1.000
_cell.angle_alpha   90.00
_cell.angle_beta   90.00
_cell.angle_gamma   90.00
#
_symmetry.space_group_name_H-M   'P 1'
#
loop_
_entity.id
_entity.type
_entity.pdbx_description
1 polymer ?
#
loop_
_entity_poly.entity_id
_entity_poly.type
_entity_poly.pdbx_seq_one_letter_code
_entity_poly.pdbx_strand_id
1 'polypeptide(L)' 'MTRQTLDLTGLWRCQPDPFDEGEEEGYWRAGCDVRQWRETTVPGSFELCAPGMESYEGTVWYRRA' A
#
# COMPACT_ATOMS: atom_id res chain seq x y z
N MET A 1 5.88 -2.57 -33.05
CA MET A 1 6.72 -2.98 -31.90
C MET A 1 5.80 -3.20 -30.70
N THR A 2 5.89 -4.34 -30.02
CA THR A 2 5.06 -4.66 -28.85
C THR A 2 5.81 -4.31 -27.57
N ARG A 3 5.16 -3.61 -26.64
CA ARG A 3 5.76 -3.22 -25.35
C ARG A 3 5.93 -4.46 -24.47
N GLN A 4 7.09 -4.61 -23.82
CA GLN A 4 7.27 -5.59 -22.75
C GLN A 4 6.55 -5.13 -21.49
N THR A 5 5.81 -6.04 -20.86
CA THR A 5 5.07 -5.81 -19.62
C THR A 5 5.55 -6.78 -18.54
N LEU A 6 5.56 -6.31 -17.29
CA LEU A 6 5.79 -7.12 -16.11
C LEU A 6 4.52 -7.05 -15.25
N ASP A 7 4.00 -8.21 -14.88
CA ASP A 7 2.84 -8.28 -14.01
C ASP A 7 3.24 -8.00 -12.57
N LEU A 8 2.53 -7.05 -11.95
CA LEU A 8 2.74 -6.62 -10.58
C LEU A 8 1.54 -6.97 -9.66
N THR A 9 0.59 -7.77 -10.12
CA THR A 9 -0.53 -8.26 -9.31
C THR A 9 -0.07 -9.18 -8.17
N GLY A 10 -0.96 -9.41 -7.20
CA GLY A 10 -0.75 -10.33 -6.09
C GLY A 10 -0.80 -9.66 -4.72
N LEU A 11 -0.10 -10.24 -3.75
CA LEU A 11 -0.09 -9.80 -2.36
C LEU A 11 0.82 -8.58 -2.17
N TRP A 12 0.27 -7.53 -1.57
CA TRP A 12 0.96 -6.31 -1.18
C TRP A 12 0.72 -6.04 0.30
N ARG A 13 1.64 -5.29 0.91
CA ARG A 13 1.47 -4.69 2.22
C ARG A 13 0.88 -3.30 2.04
N CYS A 14 -0.03 -2.89 2.91
CA CYS A 14 -0.66 -1.59 2.88
C CYS A 14 -0.75 -0.94 4.28
N GLN A 15 -0.67 0.38 4.29
CA GLN A 15 -0.71 1.21 5.51
C GLN A 15 -1.51 2.49 5.22
N PRO A 16 -2.70 2.67 5.80
CA PRO A 16 -3.39 3.95 5.80
C PRO A 16 -2.56 5.01 6.54
N ASP A 17 -2.63 6.24 6.05
CA ASP A 17 -1.82 7.38 6.51
C ASP A 17 -2.74 8.56 6.82
N PRO A 18 -3.57 8.45 7.88
CA PRO A 18 -4.62 9.42 8.18
C PRO A 18 -4.11 10.82 8.53
N PHE A 19 -2.84 10.98 8.88
CA PHE A 19 -2.25 12.28 9.18
C PHE A 19 -1.19 12.71 8.14
N ASP A 20 -1.16 12.04 6.97
CA ASP A 20 -0.21 12.28 5.88
C ASP A 20 1.27 12.32 6.34
N GLU A 21 1.61 11.48 7.33
CA GLU A 21 2.94 11.45 7.95
C GLU A 21 3.95 10.57 7.19
N GLY A 22 3.49 9.72 6.27
CA GLY A 22 4.33 8.68 5.67
C GLY A 22 5.52 9.19 4.86
N GLU A 23 5.43 10.38 4.26
CA GLU A 23 6.56 11.01 3.58
C GLU A 23 7.65 11.46 4.56
N GLU A 24 7.25 12.07 5.69
CA GLU A 24 8.14 12.55 6.75
C GLU A 24 8.79 11.37 7.49
N GLU A 25 7.99 10.37 7.87
CA GLU A 25 8.43 9.14 8.54
C GLU A 25 9.19 8.19 7.60
N GLY A 26 9.19 8.47 6.29
CA GLY A 26 10.00 7.77 5.31
C GLY A 26 9.50 6.36 4.99
N TYR A 27 8.19 6.17 4.85
CA TYR A 27 7.56 4.90 4.45
C TYR A 27 8.05 4.40 3.08
N TRP A 28 8.47 5.31 2.20
CA TRP A 28 9.11 5.00 0.92
C TRP A 28 10.51 4.40 1.05
N ARG A 29 11.19 4.54 2.20
CA ARG A 29 12.57 4.08 2.37
C ARG A 29 12.64 2.56 2.26
N ALA A 30 13.67 2.06 1.56
CA ALA A 30 13.90 0.62 1.44
C ALA A 30 14.07 -0.08 2.80
N GLY A 31 14.56 0.62 3.82
CA GLY A 31 14.70 0.09 5.19
C GLY A 31 13.49 0.25 6.11
N CYS A 32 12.36 0.79 5.63
CA CYS A 32 11.15 0.94 6.44
C CYS A 32 10.65 -0.44 6.92
N ASP A 33 10.41 -0.57 8.22
CA ASP A 33 9.87 -1.80 8.81
C ASP A 33 8.36 -1.89 8.55
N VAL A 34 7.98 -2.76 7.62
CA VAL A 34 6.59 -2.97 7.21
C VAL A 34 5.96 -4.22 7.83
N ARG A 35 6.58 -4.83 8.86
CA ARG A 35 6.06 -6.06 9.48
C ARG A 35 4.65 -5.92 10.05
N GLN A 36 4.27 -4.70 10.47
CA GLN A 36 2.94 -4.40 11.00
C GLN A 36 1.95 -3.87 9.95
N TRP A 37 2.40 -3.69 8.70
CA TRP A 37 1.50 -3.30 7.61
C TRP A 37 0.58 -4.47 7.27
N ARG A 38 -0.65 -4.14 6.93
CA ARG A 38 -1.70 -5.13 6.61
C ARG A 38 -1.46 -5.71 5.23
N GLU A 39 -1.99 -6.89 4.96
CA GLU A 39 -1.90 -7.51 3.64
C GLU A 39 -3.17 -7.23 2.83
N THR A 40 -3.00 -6.93 1.55
CA THR A 40 -4.08 -6.74 0.59
C THR A 40 -3.69 -7.26 -0.79
N THR A 41 -4.66 -7.57 -1.63
CA THR A 41 -4.43 -8.01 -3.02
C THR A 41 -4.54 -6.84 -3.99
N VAL A 42 -3.60 -6.74 -4.92
CA VAL A 42 -3.65 -5.82 -6.06
C VAL A 42 -3.86 -6.63 -7.35
N PRO A 43 -4.81 -6.26 -8.23
CA PRO A 43 -5.74 -5.13 -8.11
C PRO A 43 -6.83 -5.39 -7.05
N GLY A 44 -7.28 -4.31 -6.40
CA GLY A 44 -8.32 -4.31 -5.37
C GLY A 44 -8.61 -2.89 -4.90
N SER A 45 -9.74 -2.69 -4.22
CA SER A 45 -10.05 -1.43 -3.54
C SER A 45 -9.18 -1.29 -2.29
N PHE A 46 -8.72 -0.08 -1.99
CA PHE A 46 -7.98 0.19 -0.76
C PHE A 46 -8.84 -0.05 0.49
N GLU A 47 -10.17 -0.05 0.36
CA GLU A 47 -11.11 -0.35 1.44
C GLU A 47 -10.89 -1.75 2.04
N LEU A 48 -10.28 -2.65 1.27
CA LEU A 48 -9.91 -4.00 1.72
C LEU A 48 -8.60 -4.01 2.53
N CYS A 49 -7.89 -2.89 2.62
CA CYS A 49 -6.60 -2.81 3.32
C CYS A 49 -6.73 -3.02 4.83
N ALA A 50 -7.78 -2.48 5.44
CA ALA A 50 -7.99 -2.51 6.89
C ALA A 50 -9.49 -2.48 7.24
N PRO A 51 -9.89 -3.00 8.41
CA PRO A 51 -11.25 -2.80 8.92
C PRO A 51 -11.59 -1.32 9.10
N GLY A 52 -12.80 -0.90 8.73
CA GLY A 52 -13.28 0.48 8.90
C GLY A 52 -12.86 1.44 7.79
N MET A 53 -12.33 0.94 6.68
CA MET A 53 -11.90 1.77 5.56
C MET A 53 -13.05 2.16 4.62
N GLU A 54 -14.29 1.66 4.83
CA GLU A 54 -15.43 1.92 3.94
C GLU A 54 -15.81 3.40 3.86
N SER A 55 -15.44 4.18 4.89
CA SER A 55 -15.61 5.64 4.94
C SER A 55 -14.29 6.39 5.05
N TYR A 56 -13.16 5.71 4.81
CA TYR A 56 -11.85 6.34 4.89
C TYR A 56 -11.54 7.10 3.61
N GLU A 57 -11.32 8.40 3.73
CA GLU A 57 -10.79 9.26 2.68
C GLU A 57 -9.42 9.76 3.10
N GLY A 58 -8.37 9.37 2.37
CA GLY A 58 -7.01 9.75 2.69
C GLY A 58 -5.97 8.93 1.94
N THR A 59 -4.72 9.06 2.38
CA THR A 59 -3.57 8.41 1.76
C THR A 59 -3.42 6.96 2.23
N VAL A 60 -3.09 6.06 1.31
CA VAL A 60 -2.74 4.67 1.64
C VAL A 60 -1.44 4.29 0.93
N TRP A 61 -0.45 3.87 1.72
CA TRP A 61 0.83 3.39 1.21
C TRP A 61 0.74 1.92 0.83
N TYR A 62 1.43 1.56 -0.25
CA TYR A 62 1.51 0.19 -0.75
C TYR A 62 2.97 -0.22 -0.91
N ARG A 63 3.29 -1.44 -0.48
CA ARG A 63 4.63 -2.00 -0.60
C ARG A 63 4.59 -3.48 -0.95
N ARG A 64 5.51 -3.90 -1.81
CA ARG A 64 5.80 -5.30 -2.12
C ARG A 64 7.32 -5.49 -2.08
N ALA A 65 7.76 -6.69 -1.69
CA ALA A 65 9.16 -7.13 -1.77
C ALA A 65 9.59 -7.43 -3.21
#